data_AF-A0A820M4M8-F1
#
_entry.id   AF-A0A820M4M8-F1
#
_cell.length_a   1.000
_cell.length_b   1.000
_cell.length_c   1.000
_cell.angle_alpha   90.00
_cell.angle_beta   90.00
_cell.angle_gamma   90.00
#
_symmetry.space_group_name_H-M   'P 1'
#
loop_
_entity.id
_entity.type
_entity.pdbx_description
1 polymer ?
#
loop_
_entity_poly.entity_id
_entity_poly.type
_entity_poly.pdbx_seq_one_letter_code
_entity_poly.pdbx_strand_id
1 'polypeptide(L)'
;HNISTTSKNLNKSLVIGSQMNQNDIIESINSQASQSQRLKHKFKLANVILQKSDKSKVFHLGKVEDYRKKSKEYMDKTQAYKCLDKEDPLPELIQRTNKYLLDLRLAKWITQNITNY
;
A
#
# COMPACT_ATOMS: atom_id res chain seq x y z
N HIS A 1 36.73 25.74 -46.12
CA HIS A 1 36.12 27.06 -45.85
C HIS A 1 35.20 26.95 -44.64
N ASN A 2 35.60 27.56 -43.52
CA ASN A 2 34.69 27.99 -42.44
C ASN A 2 33.65 28.94 -43.01
N ILE A 3 32.37 28.83 -42.63
CA ILE A 3 31.53 29.97 -42.19
C ILE A 3 30.47 29.46 -41.19
N SER A 4 30.55 30.00 -39.97
CA SER A 4 29.50 30.06 -38.95
C SER A 4 28.48 31.13 -39.32
N THR A 5 27.18 30.92 -39.11
CA THR A 5 26.22 32.01 -38.78
C THR A 5 24.92 31.48 -38.14
N THR A 6 24.79 31.80 -36.85
CA THR A 6 23.67 32.51 -36.19
C THR A 6 22.19 32.09 -36.35
N SER A 7 21.60 31.80 -35.18
CA SER A 7 20.19 31.64 -34.82
C SER A 7 19.22 32.71 -35.32
N LYS A 8 17.99 32.32 -35.71
CA LYS A 8 16.74 33.08 -35.47
C LYS A 8 15.53 32.16 -35.24
N ASN A 9 15.25 31.98 -33.95
CA ASN A 9 13.95 32.05 -33.28
C ASN A 9 12.70 32.23 -34.19
N LEU A 10 11.78 31.25 -34.13
CA LEU A 10 10.37 31.42 -34.46
C LEU A 10 9.52 30.56 -33.49
N ASN A 11 9.37 31.09 -32.28
CA ASN A 11 8.24 30.75 -31.41
C ASN A 11 6.93 31.15 -32.10
N LYS A 12 6.06 30.17 -32.38
CA LYS A 12 4.60 30.36 -32.44
C LYS A 12 3.95 29.00 -32.16
N SER A 13 3.87 28.64 -30.88
CA SER A 13 2.65 28.76 -30.08
C SER A 13 1.46 28.01 -30.66
N LEU A 14 1.29 26.76 -30.20
CA LEU A 14 -0.04 26.19 -29.98
C LEU A 14 0.01 25.32 -28.73
N VAL A 15 0.20 25.97 -27.58
CA VAL A 15 -0.07 25.38 -26.27
C VAL A 15 -1.58 25.44 -26.06
N ILE A 16 -2.28 24.36 -26.41
CA ILE A 16 -3.60 24.07 -25.85
C ILE A 16 -3.38 23.03 -24.76
N GLY A 17 -2.72 23.47 -23.69
CA GLY A 17 -2.73 22.77 -22.41
C GLY A 17 -3.90 23.33 -21.61
N SER A 18 -5.06 22.66 -21.66
CA SER A 18 -6.18 23.00 -20.79
C SER A 18 -5.72 22.79 -19.34
N GLN A 19 -5.50 23.87 -18.61
CA GLN A 19 -5.23 23.80 -17.17
C GLN A 19 -6.53 23.34 -16.48
N MET A 20 -6.56 22.09 -16.03
CA MET A 20 -7.65 21.59 -15.19
C MET A 20 -7.74 22.42 -13.91
N ASN A 21 -8.96 22.83 -13.55
CA ASN A 21 -9.21 23.62 -12.36
C ASN A 21 -8.92 22.77 -11.11
N GLN A 22 -8.32 23.38 -10.07
CA GLN A 22 -8.00 22.70 -8.81
C GLN A 22 -9.25 22.07 -8.15
N ASN A 23 -10.42 22.69 -8.34
CA ASN A 23 -11.69 22.15 -7.84
C ASN A 23 -12.09 20.84 -8.54
N ASP A 24 -11.88 20.74 -9.85
CA ASP A 24 -12.16 19.53 -10.63
C ASP A 24 -11.23 18.37 -10.21
N ILE A 25 -9.99 18.70 -9.83
CA ILE A 25 -9.02 17.73 -9.28
C ILE A 25 -9.48 17.22 -7.92
N ILE A 26 -9.92 18.10 -7.03
CA ILE A 26 -10.42 17.73 -5.70
C ILE A 26 -11.68 16.86 -5.82
N GLU A 27 -12.61 17.22 -6.72
CA GLU A 27 -13.83 16.46 -6.95
C GLU A 27 -13.54 15.07 -7.54
N SER A 28 -12.60 14.98 -8.47
CA SER A 28 -12.07 13.71 -8.99
C SER A 28 -11.46 12.83 -7.89
N ILE A 29 -10.64 13.39 -7.00
CA ILE A 29 -10.02 12.67 -5.89
C ILE A 29 -11.09 12.15 -4.92
N ASN A 30 -12.06 12.98 -4.56
CA ASN A 30 -13.15 12.59 -3.65
C ASN A 30 -14.06 11.52 -4.25
N SER A 31 -14.37 11.64 -5.54
CA SER A 31 -15.08 10.61 -6.32
C SER A 31 -14.34 9.27 -6.30
N GLN A 32 -13.03 9.26 -6.56
CA GLN A 32 -12.20 8.06 -6.51
C GLN A 32 -12.11 7.45 -5.11
N ALA A 33 -12.03 8.27 -4.07
CA ALA A 33 -12.03 7.81 -2.68
C ALA A 33 -13.35 7.10 -2.32
N SER A 34 -14.49 7.64 -2.76
CA SER A 34 -15.81 7.04 -2.55
C SER A 34 -15.98 5.69 -3.28
N GLN A 35 -15.46 5.60 -4.51
CA GLN A 35 -15.42 4.38 -5.30
C GLN A 35 -14.56 3.30 -4.63
N SER A 36 -13.38 3.69 -4.12
CA SER A 36 -12.48 2.79 -3.38
C SER A 36 -13.15 2.22 -2.12
N GLN A 37 -13.88 3.05 -1.36
CA GLN A 37 -14.62 2.59 -0.19
C GLN A 37 -15.71 1.59 -0.55
N ARG A 38 -16.48 1.85 -1.63
CA ARG A 38 -17.50 0.91 -2.13
C ARG A 38 -16.89 -0.42 -2.58
N LEU A 39 -15.77 -0.39 -3.28
CA LEU A 39 -15.03 -1.60 -3.69
C LEU A 39 -14.53 -2.38 -2.47
N LYS A 40 -13.91 -1.71 -1.49
CA LYS A 40 -13.47 -2.35 -0.23
C LYS A 40 -14.62 -3.04 0.50
N HIS A 41 -15.78 -2.40 0.55
CA HIS A 41 -16.98 -2.99 1.15
C HIS A 41 -17.45 -4.24 0.40
N LYS A 42 -17.51 -4.19 -0.93
CA LYS A 42 -17.87 -5.34 -1.77
C LYS A 42 -16.87 -6.50 -1.60
N PHE A 43 -15.57 -6.22 -1.53
CA PHE A 43 -14.55 -7.24 -1.29
C PHE A 43 -14.70 -7.91 0.07
N LYS A 44 -14.98 -7.14 1.13
CA LYS A 44 -15.26 -7.68 2.46
C LYS A 44 -16.48 -8.62 2.44
N LEU A 45 -17.58 -8.20 1.83
CA LEU A 45 -18.79 -9.03 1.72
C LEU A 45 -18.56 -10.31 0.93
N ALA A 46 -17.77 -10.25 -0.14
CA ALA A 46 -17.48 -11.41 -0.97
C ALA A 46 -16.38 -12.32 -0.40
N ASN A 47 -15.75 -11.94 0.73
CA ASN A 47 -14.57 -12.59 1.31
C ASN A 47 -13.42 -12.77 0.30
N VAL A 48 -13.22 -11.76 -0.55
CA VAL A 48 -12.21 -11.77 -1.61
C VAL A 48 -11.09 -10.80 -1.25
N ILE A 49 -9.85 -11.26 -1.36
CA ILE A 49 -8.64 -10.47 -1.17
C ILE A 49 -8.18 -9.97 -2.54
N LEU A 50 -7.91 -8.66 -2.61
CA LEU A 50 -7.15 -8.03 -3.68
C LEU A 50 -5.73 -7.80 -3.19
N GLN A 51 -4.77 -8.59 -3.68
CA GLN A 51 -3.37 -8.49 -3.27
C GLN A 51 -2.49 -8.15 -4.47
N LYS A 52 -1.61 -7.17 -4.30
CA LYS A 52 -0.58 -6.88 -5.30
C LYS A 52 0.52 -7.96 -5.19
N SER A 53 0.89 -8.55 -6.30
CA SER A 53 2.05 -9.44 -6.37
C SER A 53 3.34 -8.65 -6.12
N ASP A 54 4.25 -9.22 -5.34
CA ASP A 54 5.60 -8.70 -5.13
C ASP A 54 6.47 -8.89 -6.38
N LYS A 55 6.25 -10.00 -7.11
CA LYS A 55 7.07 -10.42 -8.26
C LYS A 55 6.58 -9.88 -9.60
N SER A 56 5.31 -9.50 -9.70
CA SER A 56 4.72 -8.97 -10.92
C SER A 56 3.92 -7.70 -10.60
N LYS A 57 3.88 -6.71 -11.49
CA LYS A 57 3.03 -5.51 -11.31
C LYS A 57 1.52 -5.84 -11.50
N VAL A 58 1.11 -7.05 -11.18
CA VAL A 58 -0.22 -7.62 -11.38
C VAL A 58 -0.92 -7.73 -10.04
N PHE A 59 -2.23 -7.50 -10.05
CA PHE A 59 -3.09 -7.72 -8.91
C PHE A 59 -3.71 -9.11 -8.98
N HIS A 60 -3.63 -9.85 -7.88
CA HIS A 60 -4.32 -11.11 -7.70
C HIS A 60 -5.62 -10.88 -6.95
N LEU A 61 -6.69 -11.47 -7.49
CA LEU A 61 -8.01 -11.49 -6.88
C LEU A 61 -8.33 -12.95 -6.54
N GLY A 62 -8.54 -13.26 -5.26
CA GLY A 62 -8.81 -14.63 -4.81
C GLY A 62 -9.50 -14.67 -3.45
N LYS A 63 -10.15 -15.79 -3.13
CA LYS A 63 -10.77 -15.96 -1.81
C LYS A 63 -9.71 -16.28 -0.78
N VAL A 64 -9.96 -15.95 0.49
CA VAL A 64 -9.05 -16.25 1.62
C VAL A 64 -8.68 -17.74 1.65
N GLU A 65 -9.66 -18.57 1.34
CA GLU A 65 -9.59 -20.03 1.32
C GLU A 65 -8.60 -20.53 0.26
N ASP A 66 -8.52 -19.88 -0.89
CA ASP A 66 -7.57 -20.22 -1.95
C ASP A 66 -6.13 -19.98 -1.51
N TYR A 67 -5.88 -18.92 -0.75
CA TYR A 67 -4.56 -18.62 -0.19
C TYR A 67 -4.18 -19.65 0.87
N ARG A 68 -5.11 -20.02 1.76
CA ARG A 68 -4.89 -21.08 2.76
C ARG A 68 -4.60 -22.42 2.10
N LYS A 69 -5.30 -22.76 1.01
CA LYS A 69 -5.07 -23.98 0.25
C LYS A 69 -3.68 -23.97 -0.38
N LYS A 70 -3.32 -22.91 -1.11
CA LYS A 70 -2.00 -22.77 -1.73
C LYS A 70 -0.87 -22.78 -0.70
N SER A 71 -1.06 -22.13 0.45
CA SER A 71 -0.05 -22.13 1.51
C SER A 71 0.15 -23.54 2.04
N LYS A 72 -0.94 -24.29 2.27
CA LYS A 72 -0.86 -25.69 2.71
C LYS A 72 -0.18 -26.58 1.66
N GLU A 73 -0.58 -26.47 0.39
CA GLU A 73 0.04 -27.24 -0.70
C GLU A 73 1.55 -26.95 -0.82
N TYR A 74 1.94 -25.68 -0.71
CA TYR A 74 3.35 -25.30 -0.72
C TYR A 74 4.10 -25.86 0.49
N MET A 75 3.50 -25.78 1.68
CA MET A 75 4.02 -26.32 2.93
C MET A 75 4.23 -27.84 2.82
N ASP A 76 3.24 -28.57 2.31
CA ASP A 76 3.29 -30.02 2.11
C ASP A 76 4.38 -30.39 1.09
N LYS A 77 4.50 -29.63 -0.01
CA LYS A 77 5.49 -29.87 -1.06
C LYS A 77 6.92 -29.60 -0.62
N THR A 78 7.14 -28.53 0.14
CA THR A 78 8.49 -28.06 0.48
C THR A 78 8.93 -28.45 1.89
N GLN A 79 8.02 -28.94 2.72
CA GLN A 79 8.21 -29.14 4.16
C GLN A 79 8.63 -27.86 4.90
N ALA A 80 8.51 -26.69 4.25
CA ALA A 80 8.77 -25.39 4.84
C ALA A 80 7.70 -25.04 5.88
N TYR A 81 7.96 -24.09 6.78
CA TYR A 81 6.99 -23.55 7.75
C TYR A 81 6.36 -24.57 8.71
N LYS A 82 6.86 -25.81 8.77
CA LYS A 82 6.54 -26.71 9.87
C LYS A 82 7.17 -26.16 11.15
N CYS A 83 6.36 -25.99 12.18
CA CYS A 83 6.89 -25.76 13.52
C CYS A 83 7.74 -26.99 13.89
N LEU A 84 9.03 -26.74 14.18
CA LEU A 84 9.98 -27.79 14.57
C LEU A 84 9.71 -28.27 16.00
N ASP A 85 9.11 -27.41 16.82
CA ASP A 85 8.76 -27.66 18.22
C ASP A 85 7.25 -27.75 18.44
N LYS A 86 6.85 -28.19 19.64
CA LYS A 86 5.45 -28.38 20.06
C LYS A 86 4.66 -27.07 20.13
N GLU A 87 5.34 -25.93 20.20
CA GLU A 87 4.72 -24.62 20.38
C GLU A 87 5.14 -23.68 19.27
N ASP A 88 4.15 -23.02 18.65
CA ASP A 88 4.37 -21.93 17.72
C ASP A 88 4.86 -20.70 18.53
N PRO A 89 6.05 -20.13 18.25
CA PRO A 89 6.54 -18.95 18.95
C PRO A 89 5.82 -17.66 18.54
N LEU A 90 5.05 -17.69 17.44
CA LEU A 90 4.42 -16.50 16.86
C LEU A 90 3.42 -15.81 17.80
N PRO A 91 2.54 -16.51 18.55
CA PRO A 91 1.60 -15.89 19.46
C PRO A 91 2.31 -15.12 20.60
N GLU A 92 3.35 -15.70 21.20
CA GLU A 92 4.13 -15.05 22.26
C GLU A 92 4.84 -13.80 21.72
N LEU A 93 5.46 -13.91 20.54
CA LEU A 93 6.15 -12.81 19.89
C LEU A 93 5.20 -11.64 19.58
N ILE A 94 3.98 -11.93 19.09
CA ILE A 94 2.95 -10.93 18.82
C ILE A 94 2.58 -10.20 20.11
N GLN A 95 2.32 -10.93 21.20
CA GLN A 95 1.97 -10.33 22.49
C GLN A 95 3.07 -9.41 23.00
N ARG A 96 4.33 -9.89 22.97
CA ARG A 96 5.50 -9.13 23.43
C ARG A 96 5.71 -7.86 22.60
N THR A 97 5.55 -7.94 21.28
CA THR A 97 5.70 -6.80 20.37
C THR A 97 4.61 -5.76 20.62
N ASN A 98 3.36 -6.19 20.76
CA ASN A 98 2.24 -5.28 21.04
C ASN A 98 2.42 -4.57 22.38
N LYS A 99 2.86 -5.29 23.42
CA LYS A 99 3.18 -4.70 24.72
C LYS A 99 4.25 -3.60 24.59
N TYR A 100 5.36 -3.92 23.92
CA TYR A 100 6.45 -2.97 23.73
C TYR A 100 6.01 -1.70 22.97
N LEU A 101 5.21 -1.85 21.91
CA LEU A 101 4.68 -0.72 21.15
C LEU A 101 3.73 0.17 21.97
N LEU A 102 2.95 -0.43 22.88
CA LEU A 102 2.11 0.31 23.82
C LEU A 102 2.96 1.08 24.83
N ASP A 103 3.98 0.44 25.40
CA ASP A 103 4.90 1.07 26.35
C ASP A 103 5.60 2.29 25.73
N LEU A 104 6.07 2.17 24.48
CA LEU A 104 6.66 3.29 23.73
C LEU A 104 5.68 4.44 23.49
N ARG A 105 4.42 4.12 23.16
CA ARG A 105 3.37 5.15 22.98
C ARG A 105 3.08 5.87 24.29
N LEU A 106 2.98 5.12 25.39
CA LEU A 106 2.74 5.68 26.71
C LEU A 106 3.90 6.59 27.12
N ALA A 107 5.14 6.13 26.97
CA ALA A 107 6.33 6.92 27.26
C ALA A 107 6.35 8.23 26.45
N LYS A 108 6.09 8.15 25.13
CA LYS A 108 6.00 9.33 24.27
C LYS A 108 4.92 10.31 24.75
N TRP A 109 3.75 9.80 25.10
CA TRP A 109 2.64 10.63 25.58
C TRP A 109 2.98 11.32 26.90
N ILE A 110 3.60 10.60 27.84
CA ILE A 110 4.05 11.18 29.12
C ILE A 110 5.05 12.32 28.87
N THR A 111 6.08 12.09 28.05
CA THR A 111 7.08 13.11 27.73
C THR A 111 6.42 14.36 27.12
N GLN A 112 5.50 14.18 26.17
CA GLN A 112 4.80 15.29 25.53
C GLN A 112 3.95 16.10 26.51
N ASN A 113 3.24 15.45 27.45
CA ASN A 113 2.45 16.19 28.42
C ASN A 113 3.33 16.92 29.44
N ILE A 114 4.47 16.34 29.83
CA ILE A 114 5.42 17.01 30.75
C ILE A 114 6.07 18.24 30.11
N THR A 115 6.43 18.19 28.82
CA THR A 115 7.07 19.35 28.14
C THR A 115 6.10 20.51 27.85
N ASN A 116 4.78 20.30 27.93
CA ASN A 116 3.77 21.33 27.68
C ASN A 116 3.32 22.10 28.94
N TYR A 117 3.93 21.83 30.09
CA TYR A 117 3.81 22.61 31.33
C TYR A 117 5.15 23.29 31.65
#